data_AF-A0AAV3NX16-F1
#
_entry.id   AF-A0AAV3NX16-F1
#
_cell.length_a   1.000
_cell.length_b   1.000
_cell.length_c   1.000
_cell.angle_alpha   90.00
_cell.angle_beta   90.00
_cell.angle_gamma   90.00
#
_symmetry.space_group_name_H-M   'P 1'
#
loop_
_entity.id
_entity.type
_entity.pdbx_description
1 polymer ?
#
loop_
_entity_poly.entity_id
_entity_poly.type
_entity_poly.pdbx_seq_one_letter_code
_entity_poly.pdbx_strand_id
1 'polypeptide(L)'
;MSIALLQQVAKEQGLILVDTKYEFGKDRDGSVLLIDEVHTPDSSRYWIGHSCEEHFQNGLEPENVDKEFLRLWFKKKLQPI
;
A
#
# COMPACT_ATOMS: atom_id res chain seq x y z
N MET A 1 -16.59 1.27 4.58
CA MET A 1 -16.04 1.62 3.26
C MET A 1 -15.35 0.38 2.71
N SER A 2 -15.81 -0.18 1.59
CA SER A 2 -15.23 -1.42 1.04
C SER A 2 -13.93 -1.12 0.28
N ILE A 3 -13.04 -2.11 0.17
CA ILE A 3 -11.79 -1.99 -0.60
C ILE A 3 -12.05 -1.60 -2.07
N ALA A 4 -13.14 -2.09 -2.65
CA ALA A 4 -13.52 -1.77 -4.03
C ALA A 4 -13.89 -0.29 -4.21
N LEU A 5 -14.60 0.30 -3.24
CA LEU A 5 -14.92 1.73 -3.28
C LEU A 5 -13.65 2.57 -3.17
N LEU A 6 -12.71 2.17 -2.30
CA LEU A 6 -11.44 2.86 -2.20
C LEU A 6 -10.60 2.75 -3.48
N GLN A 7 -10.53 1.57 -4.10
CA GLN A 7 -9.84 1.39 -5.38
C GLN A 7 -10.38 2.34 -6.44
N GLN A 8 -11.70 2.52 -6.49
CA GLN A 8 -12.33 3.47 -7.40
C GLN A 8 -11.93 4.91 -7.09
N VAL A 9 -12.02 5.34 -5.82
CA VAL A 9 -11.64 6.69 -5.40
C VAL A 9 -10.15 6.96 -5.66
N ALA A 10 -9.27 6.02 -5.32
CA ALA A 10 -7.83 6.13 -5.59
C ALA A 10 -7.57 6.30 -7.09
N LYS A 11 -8.24 5.50 -7.94
CA LYS A 11 -8.13 5.59 -9.39
C LYS A 11 -8.60 6.94 -9.93
N GLU A 12 -9.68 7.50 -9.39
CA GLU A 12 -10.16 8.85 -9.74
C GLU A 12 -9.14 9.94 -9.38
N GLN A 13 -8.28 9.70 -8.39
CA GLN A 13 -7.18 10.60 -8.00
C GLN A 13 -5.84 10.27 -8.68
N GLY A 14 -5.83 9.39 -9.69
CA GLY A 14 -4.60 9.00 -10.39
C GLY A 14 -3.70 8.02 -9.62
N LEU A 15 -4.21 7.43 -8.55
CA LEU A 15 -3.50 6.45 -7.73
C LEU A 15 -4.00 5.03 -7.98
N ILE A 16 -3.14 4.04 -7.72
CA ILE A 16 -3.49 2.62 -7.75
C ILE A 16 -3.27 2.05 -6.36
N LEU A 17 -4.35 1.61 -5.70
CA LEU A 17 -4.26 0.82 -4.48
C LEU A 17 -3.88 -0.62 -4.85
N VAL A 18 -2.65 -1.01 -4.53
CA VAL A 18 -2.08 -2.33 -4.86
C VAL A 18 -2.53 -3.36 -3.84
N ASP A 19 -2.34 -3.04 -2.56
CA ASP A 19 -2.72 -3.87 -1.44
C ASP A 19 -2.89 -3.03 -0.17
N THR A 20 -3.55 -3.61 0.83
CA THR A 20 -3.69 -3.03 2.16
C THR A 20 -3.70 -4.13 3.21
N LYS A 21 -3.06 -3.86 4.34
CA LYS A 21 -3.08 -4.71 5.54
C LYS A 21 -4.28 -4.31 6.40
N TYR A 22 -4.92 -5.28 7.04
CA TYR A 22 -5.92 -5.06 8.08
C TYR A 22 -5.53 -5.82 9.33
N GLU A 23 -5.83 -5.26 10.51
CA GLU A 23 -5.65 -5.95 11.77
C GLU A 23 -6.99 -6.08 12.50
N PHE A 24 -7.30 -7.31 12.89
CA PHE A 24 -8.54 -7.63 13.57
C PHE A 24 -8.26 -8.17 14.97
N GLY A 25 -9.00 -7.64 15.94
CA GLY A 25 -9.08 -8.16 17.30
C GLY A 25 -10.34 -8.98 17.53
N LYS A 26 -10.38 -9.71 18.64
CA LYS A 26 -11.56 -10.42 19.10
C LYS A 26 -11.98 -9.85 20.45
N ASP A 27 -13.23 -9.42 20.57
CA ASP A 27 -13.78 -8.94 21.84
C ASP A 27 -14.19 -10.11 22.75
N ARG A 28 -14.53 -9.80 24.01
CA ARG A 28 -14.89 -10.76 25.06
C ARG A 28 -16.12 -11.59 24.72
N ASP A 29 -17.05 -11.02 23.95
CA ASP A 29 -18.25 -11.71 23.46
C ASP A 29 -18.00 -12.55 22.19
N GLY A 30 -16.77 -12.51 21.67
CA GLY A 30 -16.35 -13.22 20.48
C GLY A 30 -16.56 -12.46 19.17
N SER A 31 -17.06 -11.22 19.20
CA SER A 31 -17.15 -10.36 18.03
C SER A 31 -15.76 -10.01 17.47
N VAL A 32 -15.68 -9.84 16.16
CA VAL A 32 -14.44 -9.43 15.46
C VAL A 32 -14.45 -7.92 15.30
N LEU A 33 -13.41 -7.27 15.81
CA LEU A 33 -13.24 -5.82 15.77
C LEU A 33 -12.08 -5.46 14.84
N LEU A 34 -12.22 -4.36 14.11
CA LEU A 34 -11.12 -3.73 13.39
C LEU A 34 -10.40 -2.79 14.36
N ILE A 35 -9.09 -2.97 14.54
CA ILE A 35 -8.37 -2.37 15.68
C ILE A 35 -7.22 -1.42 15.30
N ASP A 36 -6.74 -1.47 14.06
CA ASP A 36 -5.61 -0.65 13.56
C ASP A 36 -6.08 0.37 12.52
N GLU A 37 -5.16 1.19 12.02
CA GLU A 37 -5.40 2.10 10.91
C GLU A 37 -5.80 1.37 9.62
N VAL A 38 -6.52 2.09 8.75
CA VAL A 38 -7.13 1.54 7.56
C VAL A 38 -6.90 2.50 6.40
N HIS A 39 -6.37 1.98 5.30
CA HIS A 39 -6.25 2.69 4.02
C HIS A 39 -5.30 3.89 4.01
N THR A 40 -4.40 3.96 5.00
CA THR A 40 -3.35 4.98 5.08
C THR A 40 -2.13 4.58 4.24
N PRO A 41 -1.24 5.51 3.86
CA PRO A 41 0.02 5.17 3.17
C PRO A 41 1.00 4.29 3.97
N ASP A 42 0.73 4.07 5.26
CA ASP A 42 1.49 3.18 6.12
C ASP A 42 0.94 1.73 6.05
N SER A 43 -0.38 1.59 6.13
CA SER A 43 -1.09 0.30 6.04
C SER A 43 -1.35 -0.18 4.62
N SER A 44 -1.16 0.66 3.60
CA SER A 44 -1.47 0.37 2.19
C SER A 44 -0.33 0.76 1.24
N ARG A 45 -0.22 0.03 0.13
CA ARG A 45 0.67 0.40 -0.99
C ARG A 45 -0.11 1.17 -2.05
N TYR A 46 0.40 2.35 -2.41
CA TYR A 46 -0.19 3.22 -3.43
C TYR A 46 0.84 3.55 -4.50
N TRP A 47 0.53 3.21 -5.75
CA TRP A 47 1.33 3.60 -6.91
C TRP A 47 0.74 4.83 -7.61
N ILE A 48 1.60 5.63 -8.23
CA ILE A 48 1.21 6.72 -9.13
C ILE A 48 0.87 6.10 -10.49
N GLY A 49 -0.41 6.13 -10.86
CA GLY A 49 -0.92 5.34 -11.98
C GLY A 49 -0.29 5.69 -13.33
N HIS A 50 0.09 6.96 -13.54
CA HIS A 50 0.71 7.42 -14.79
C HIS A 50 2.14 6.87 -14.98
N SER A 51 2.84 6.57 -13.88
CA SER A 51 4.23 6.07 -13.90
C SER A 51 4.33 4.57 -14.13
N CYS A 52 3.27 3.82 -13.81
CA CYS A 52 3.31 2.35 -13.79
C CYS A 52 3.73 1.77 -15.14
N GLU A 53 3.06 2.17 -16.23
CA GLU A 53 3.28 1.54 -17.53
C GLU A 53 4.71 1.77 -18.06
N GLU A 54 5.21 3.00 -17.97
CA GLU A 54 6.59 3.33 -18.35
C GLU A 54 7.61 2.58 -17.47
N HIS A 55 7.41 2.54 -16.16
CA HIS A 55 8.34 1.89 -15.25
C HIS A 55 8.38 0.38 -15.45
N PHE A 56 7.22 -0.27 -15.60
CA PHE A 56 7.15 -1.70 -15.91
C PHE A 56 7.85 -2.05 -17.21
N GLN A 57 7.69 -1.24 -18.27
CA GLN A 57 8.38 -1.45 -19.56
C GLN A 57 9.91 -1.34 -19.43
N ASN A 58 10.39 -0.50 -18.51
CA ASN A 58 11.81 -0.30 -18.24
C ASN A 58 12.38 -1.20 -17.13
N GLY A 59 11.58 -2.13 -16.58
CA GLY A 59 11.98 -2.99 -15.46
C GLY A 59 12.25 -2.23 -14.16
N LEU A 60 11.63 -1.07 -14.00
CA LEU A 60 11.70 -0.21 -12.82
C LEU A 60 10.48 -0.44 -11.92
N GLU A 61 10.66 -0.22 -10.63
CA GLU A 61 9.54 -0.18 -9.68
C GLU A 61 8.66 1.05 -9.97
N PRO A 62 7.32 0.92 -9.97
CA PRO A 62 6.42 2.07 -10.09
C PRO A 62 6.66 3.12 -9.01
N GLU A 63 6.46 4.39 -9.34
CA GLU A 63 6.52 5.44 -8.33
C GLU A 63 5.44 5.22 -7.27
N ASN A 64 5.81 5.41 -6.00
CA ASN A 64 4.96 5.15 -4.86
C ASN A 64 4.95 6.35 -3.90
N VAL A 65 3.88 6.44 -3.13
CA VAL A 65 3.70 7.45 -2.07
C VAL A 65 3.63 6.81 -0.67
N ASP A 66 4.18 5.60 -0.56
CA ASP A 66 4.16 4.78 0.65
C ASP A 66 5.58 4.59 1.23
N LYS A 67 5.73 3.69 2.22
CA LYS A 67 7.00 3.44 2.91
C LYS A 67 8.04 2.68 2.08
N GLU A 68 7.77 2.33 0.82
CA GLU A 68 8.68 1.51 0.02
C GLU A 68 10.02 2.19 -0.24
N PHE A 69 10.07 3.52 -0.40
CA PHE A 69 11.35 4.24 -0.54
C PHE A 69 12.31 3.99 0.65
N LEU A 70 11.76 3.93 1.87
CA LEU A 70 12.55 3.70 3.09
C LEU A 70 13.00 2.24 3.17
N ARG A 71 12.15 1.29 2.76
CA ARG A 71 12.51 -0.14 2.70
C ARG A 71 13.62 -0.40 1.68
N LEU A 72 13.50 0.18 0.49
CA LEU A 72 14.53 0.11 -0.55
C LEU A 72 15.84 0.78 -0.11
N TRP A 73 15.75 1.93 0.56
CA TRP A 73 16.91 2.59 1.17
C TRP A 73 17.60 1.69 2.19
N PHE A 74 16.85 1.06 3.11
CA PHE A 74 17.39 0.12 4.10
C PHE A 74 18.06 -1.08 3.42
N LYS A 75 17.41 -1.70 2.43
CA LYS A 75 17.96 -2.81 1.66
C LYS A 75 19.25 -2.44 0.92
N LYS A 76 19.34 -1.22 0.38
CA LYS A 76 20.54 -0.73 -0.31
C LYS A 76 21.70 -0.44 0.64
N LYS A 77 21.40 0.07 1.85
CA LYS A 77 22.40 0.44 2.86
C LYS A 77 22.89 -0.75 3.68
N LEU A 78 22.01 -1.72 3.93
CA LEU A 78 22.33 -2.99 4.55
C LEU A 78 22.49 -4.04 3.44
N GLN A 79 23.64 -4.03 2.76
CA GLN A 79 24.03 -5.21 1.99
C GLN A 79 24.21 -6.38 2.99
N PRO A 80 23.58 -7.54 2.79
CA PRO A 80 24.05 -8.75 3.41
C PRO A 80 25.45 -9.06 2.84
N ILE A 81 26.36 -9.43 3.73
CA ILE A 81 27.51 -10.28 3.39
C ILE A 81 27.01 -11.51 2.64
#